data_AF-A0A183D6G1-F1
#
_entry.id   AF-A0A183D6G1-F1
#
_cell.length_a   1.000
_cell.length_b   1.000
_cell.length_c   1.000
_cell.angle_alpha   90.00
_cell.angle_beta   90.00
_cell.angle_gamma   90.00
#
_symmetry.space_group_name_H-M   'P 1'
#
loop_
_entity.id
_entity.type
_entity.pdbx_description
1 polymer ?
#
loop_
_entity_poly.entity_id
_entity_poly.type
_entity_poly.pdbx_seq_one_letter_code
_entity_poly.pdbx_strand_id
1 'polypeptide(L)'
;FAGHRDGITYIDGHGDDRYILTNSKDQTIKLWDLRKMSSRKAEKETIKAVRNQRWDYRFQCVPKDLTFADPLEGDGSILTLRGHSLQHTLIRAKFSPERTGRRYVYTGSSRGNVYSKLLSTVYVSKSKSSPRLFCVTGVGTRK
;
A
#
# COMPACT_ATOMS: atom_id res chain seq x y z
N PHE A 1 -1.70 -8.25 11.71
CA PHE A 1 -2.19 -8.12 10.33
C PHE A 1 -1.35 -8.98 9.41
N ALA A 2 -1.98 -9.70 8.50
CA ALA A 2 -1.36 -10.63 7.57
C ALA A 2 -1.88 -10.36 6.15
N GLY A 3 -0.96 -10.27 5.18
CA GLY A 3 -1.30 -10.04 3.78
C GLY A 3 -0.21 -9.35 2.94
N HIS A 4 0.80 -8.71 3.58
CA HIS A 4 1.98 -8.24 2.86
C HIS A 4 2.90 -9.40 2.47
N ARG A 5 3.51 -9.33 1.28
CA ARG A 5 4.54 -10.28 0.87
C ARG A 5 5.93 -9.86 1.30
N ASP A 6 6.08 -8.58 1.64
CA ASP A 6 7.37 -7.99 1.94
C ASP A 6 7.40 -7.12 3.19
N GLY A 7 8.62 -6.85 3.66
CA GLY A 7 8.91 -6.00 4.80
C GLY A 7 8.23 -4.65 4.68
N ILE A 8 7.61 -4.23 5.77
CA ILE A 8 6.95 -2.94 5.89
C ILE A 8 8.01 -1.85 6.01
N THR A 9 7.87 -0.79 5.23
CA THR A 9 8.78 0.37 5.20
C THR A 9 8.22 1.55 5.98
N TYR A 10 6.89 1.65 6.08
CA TYR A 10 6.23 2.75 6.77
C TYR A 10 4.84 2.36 7.27
N ILE A 11 4.42 2.97 8.38
CA ILE A 11 3.11 2.83 8.97
C ILE A 11 2.58 4.23 9.31
N ASP A 12 1.32 4.50 9.01
CA ASP A 12 0.63 5.75 9.33
C ASP A 12 -0.76 5.44 9.89
N GLY A 13 -1.20 6.19 10.90
CA GLY A 13 -2.53 6.04 11.49
C GLY A 13 -3.52 7.02 10.90
N HIS A 14 -4.76 6.59 10.67
CA HIS A 14 -5.84 7.52 10.29
C HIS A 14 -6.20 8.44 11.46
N GLY A 15 -5.81 8.09 12.69
CA GLY A 15 -5.99 8.87 13.93
C GLY A 15 -7.45 8.96 14.41
N ASP A 16 -8.29 8.02 13.96
CA ASP A 16 -9.60 7.68 14.51
C ASP A 16 -9.57 6.36 15.31
N ASP A 17 -8.36 5.90 15.64
CA ASP A 17 -8.05 4.63 16.32
C ASP A 17 -8.69 3.39 15.68
N ARG A 18 -9.04 3.47 14.39
CA ARG A 18 -9.68 2.39 13.67
C ARG A 18 -8.87 1.92 12.49
N TYR A 19 -8.31 2.85 11.72
CA TYR A 19 -7.62 2.49 10.49
C TYR A 19 -6.13 2.79 10.53
N ILE A 20 -5.36 1.84 9.99
CA ILE A 20 -3.92 2.00 9.78
C ILE A 20 -3.57 1.76 8.31
N LEU A 21 -2.58 2.50 7.84
CA LEU A 21 -2.00 2.39 6.51
C LEU A 21 -0.59 1.83 6.63
N THR A 22 -0.24 0.86 5.79
CA THR A 22 1.11 0.29 5.75
C THR A 22 1.65 0.35 4.33
N ASN A 23 2.91 0.75 4.18
CA ASN A 23 3.64 0.70 2.90
C ASN A 23 4.67 -0.43 2.95
N SER A 24 4.75 -1.27 1.92
CA SER A 24 5.62 -2.44 1.91
C SER A 24 6.48 -2.51 0.66
N LYS A 25 7.66 -3.11 0.81
CA LYS A 25 8.57 -3.42 -0.30
C LYS A 25 7.89 -4.27 -1.39
N ASP A 26 6.78 -4.95 -1.12
CA ASP A 26 5.98 -5.70 -2.11
C ASP A 26 5.28 -4.81 -3.15
N GLN A 27 5.61 -3.50 -3.17
CA GLN A 27 5.07 -2.48 -4.06
C GLN A 27 3.58 -2.24 -3.83
N THR A 28 3.10 -2.54 -2.63
CA THR A 28 1.72 -2.29 -2.23
C THR A 28 1.63 -1.42 -0.99
N ILE A 29 0.56 -0.62 -0.96
CA ILE A 29 0.11 0.08 0.24
C ILE A 29 -1.21 -0.58 0.65
N LYS A 30 -1.33 -0.96 1.93
CA LYS A 30 -2.54 -1.62 2.44
C LYS A 30 -3.19 -0.81 3.54
N LEU A 31 -4.53 -0.82 3.54
CA LEU A 31 -5.37 -0.25 4.59
C LEU A 31 -5.92 -1.39 5.44
N TRP A 32 -5.88 -1.24 6.76
CA TRP A 32 -6.33 -2.26 7.72
C TRP A 32 -7.33 -1.66 8.71
N ASP A 33 -8.30 -2.48 9.14
CA ASP A 33 -9.19 -2.18 10.27
C ASP A 33 -8.58 -2.83 11.52
N LEU A 34 -8.27 -2.04 12.54
CA LEU A 34 -7.70 -2.51 13.81
C LEU A 34 -8.60 -3.50 14.54
N ARG A 35 -9.91 -3.46 14.28
CA ARG A 35 -10.89 -4.34 14.91
C ARG A 35 -10.98 -5.70 14.22
N LYS A 36 -10.36 -5.86 13.04
CA LYS A 36 -10.41 -7.08 12.24
C LYS A 36 -9.05 -7.76 12.20
N MET A 37 -8.89 -8.78 13.05
CA MET A 37 -7.69 -9.59 13.06
C MET A 37 -7.64 -10.56 11.87
N SER A 38 -6.43 -10.90 11.45
CA SER A 38 -6.19 -11.87 10.37
C SER A 38 -6.39 -13.30 10.88
N SER A 39 -6.79 -14.20 9.99
CA SER A 39 -6.90 -15.62 10.35
C SER A 39 -5.52 -16.28 10.45
N ARG A 40 -5.41 -17.36 11.22
CA ARG A 40 -4.17 -18.14 11.35
C ARG A 40 -3.67 -18.69 10.01
N LYS A 41 -4.56 -18.93 9.04
CA LYS A 41 -4.19 -19.32 7.67
C LYS A 41 -3.46 -18.17 6.96
N ALA A 42 -4.01 -16.97 7.02
CA ALA A 42 -3.41 -15.78 6.41
C ALA A 42 -2.04 -15.44 7.00
N GLU A 43 -1.88 -15.62 8.32
CA GLU A 43 -0.60 -15.45 9.01
C GLU A 43 0.47 -16.41 8.48
N LYS A 44 0.14 -17.70 8.35
CA LYS A 44 1.07 -18.70 7.80
C LYS A 44 1.49 -18.37 6.37
N GLU A 45 0.56 -17.99 5.51
CA GLU A 45 0.86 -17.60 4.13
C GLU A 45 1.71 -16.33 4.05
N THR A 46 1.43 -15.36 4.93
CA THR A 46 2.25 -14.13 5.05
C THR A 46 3.67 -14.46 5.46
N ILE A 47 3.86 -15.29 6.50
CA ILE A 47 5.18 -15.71 6.97
C ILE A 47 5.94 -16.45 5.86
N LYS A 48 5.27 -17.34 5.13
CA LYS A 48 5.85 -18.06 4.00
C LYS A 48 6.28 -17.12 2.88
N ALA A 49 5.42 -16.17 2.49
CA ALA A 49 5.73 -15.18 1.47
C ALA A 49 6.93 -14.32 1.88
N VAL A 50 6.94 -13.87 3.15
CA VAL A 50 8.01 -13.03 3.67
C VAL A 50 9.36 -13.75 3.69
N ARG A 51 9.38 -15.02 4.11
CA ARG A 51 10.61 -15.84 4.12
C ARG A 51 11.16 -16.14 2.73
N ASN A 52 10.32 -16.12 1.70
CA ASN A 52 10.70 -16.47 0.33
C ASN A 52 11.18 -15.28 -0.50
N GLN A 53 11.32 -14.08 0.08
CA GLN A 53 11.88 -12.93 -0.63
C GLN A 53 13.35 -13.14 -0.93
N ARG A 54 13.75 -12.83 -2.17
CA ARG A 54 15.13 -12.96 -2.65
C ARG A 54 15.65 -11.70 -3.35
N TRP A 55 14.95 -10.58 -3.19
CA TRP A 55 15.27 -9.34 -3.88
C TRP A 55 15.56 -8.20 -2.88
N ASP A 56 16.42 -7.27 -3.27
CA ASP A 56 16.80 -6.11 -2.45
C ASP A 56 16.47 -4.79 -3.16
N TYR A 57 15.46 -4.10 -2.63
CA TYR A 57 14.95 -2.83 -3.16
C TYR A 57 15.98 -1.69 -3.23
N ARG A 58 17.12 -1.78 -2.53
CA ARG A 58 18.14 -0.71 -2.50
C ARG A 58 18.92 -0.60 -3.80
N PHE A 59 19.12 -1.72 -4.50
CA PHE A 59 20.00 -1.77 -5.68
C PHE A 59 19.49 -2.70 -6.79
N GLN A 60 18.51 -3.56 -6.55
CA GLN A 60 17.93 -4.41 -7.58
C GLN A 60 16.69 -3.78 -8.22
N CYS A 61 16.43 -4.14 -9.47
CA CYS A 61 15.18 -3.80 -10.15
C CYS A 61 14.00 -4.52 -9.49
N VAL A 62 12.84 -3.87 -9.47
CA VAL A 62 11.60 -4.44 -8.94
C VAL A 62 11.23 -5.71 -9.75
N PRO A 63 11.10 -6.87 -9.10
CA PRO A 63 10.64 -8.09 -9.76
C PRO A 63 9.26 -7.91 -10.40
N LYS A 64 9.09 -8.41 -11.63
CA LYS A 64 7.81 -8.34 -12.36
C LYS A 64 6.70 -9.04 -11.58
N ASP A 65 7.01 -10.14 -10.92
CA ASP A 65 6.05 -10.92 -10.12
C ASP A 65 5.40 -10.07 -9.02
N LEU A 66 6.15 -9.18 -8.36
CA LEU A 66 5.58 -8.32 -7.31
C LEU A 66 4.63 -7.25 -7.87
N THR A 67 4.93 -6.75 -9.06
CA THR A 67 4.14 -5.70 -9.72
C THR A 67 2.73 -6.19 -10.06
N PHE A 68 2.61 -7.47 -10.44
CA PHE A 68 1.37 -8.08 -10.90
C PHE A 68 0.79 -9.15 -9.96
N ALA A 69 1.47 -9.49 -8.86
CA ALA A 69 0.98 -10.48 -7.91
C ALA A 69 -0.37 -10.09 -7.33
N ASP A 70 -1.34 -11.00 -7.35
CA ASP A 70 -2.62 -10.83 -6.66
C ASP A 70 -2.46 -10.70 -5.14
N PRO A 71 -3.45 -10.26 -4.35
CA PRO A 71 -3.40 -10.36 -2.88
C PRO A 71 -3.06 -11.79 -2.37
N LEU A 72 -2.48 -11.90 -1.17
CA LEU A 72 -2.25 -13.22 -0.57
C LEU A 72 -3.57 -13.89 -0.19
N GLU A 73 -3.59 -15.22 -0.12
CA GLU A 73 -4.77 -15.93 0.34
C GLU A 73 -5.08 -15.56 1.81
N GLY A 74 -6.32 -15.13 2.07
CA GLY A 74 -6.74 -14.68 3.40
C GLY A 74 -6.25 -13.29 3.79
N ASP A 75 -5.77 -12.49 2.82
CA ASP A 75 -5.40 -11.09 3.04
C ASP A 75 -6.48 -10.33 3.82
N GLY A 76 -6.11 -9.84 5.00
CA GLY A 76 -7.01 -9.13 5.90
C GLY A 76 -7.21 -7.65 5.57
N SER A 77 -6.54 -7.12 4.54
CA SER A 77 -6.60 -5.71 4.19
C SER A 77 -7.99 -5.34 3.65
N ILE A 78 -8.44 -4.14 4.00
CA ILE A 78 -9.65 -3.53 3.44
C ILE A 78 -9.39 -3.14 1.99
N LEU A 79 -8.20 -2.60 1.75
CA LEU A 79 -7.79 -2.03 0.48
C LEU A 79 -6.32 -2.35 0.22
N THR A 80 -6.04 -2.72 -1.03
CA THR A 80 -4.68 -2.81 -1.54
C THR A 80 -4.51 -1.82 -2.69
N LEU A 81 -3.64 -0.84 -2.46
CA LEU A 81 -3.26 0.21 -3.40
C LEU A 81 -1.95 -0.18 -4.09
N ARG A 82 -1.90 0.00 -5.41
CA ARG A 82 -0.76 -0.36 -6.27
C ARG A 82 -0.46 0.72 -7.28
N GLY A 83 0.77 0.74 -7.79
CA GLY A 83 1.19 1.61 -8.90
C GLY A 83 2.31 2.58 -8.55
N HIS A 84 2.62 2.77 -7.26
CA HIS A 84 3.85 3.43 -6.83
C HIS A 84 5.02 2.44 -6.89
N SER A 85 6.25 2.95 -7.03
CA SER A 85 7.46 2.13 -7.01
C SER A 85 8.31 2.45 -5.80
N LEU A 86 8.64 1.44 -5.01
CA LEU A 86 9.53 1.48 -3.85
C LEU A 86 10.88 0.89 -4.24
N GLN A 87 11.81 1.77 -4.62
CA GLN A 87 13.19 1.41 -4.98
C GLN A 87 14.14 2.52 -4.53
N HIS A 88 15.37 2.15 -4.14
CA HIS A 88 16.46 3.04 -3.69
C HIS A 88 16.18 3.88 -2.43
N THR A 89 14.93 4.18 -2.12
CA THR A 89 14.50 5.11 -1.07
C THR A 89 13.37 4.50 -0.23
N LEU A 90 13.32 4.88 1.04
CA LEU A 90 12.21 4.55 1.95
C LEU A 90 11.07 5.54 1.72
N ILE A 91 10.26 5.25 0.70
CA ILE A 91 9.09 6.06 0.37
C ILE A 91 8.03 5.87 1.45
N ARG A 92 7.41 6.97 1.86
CA ARG A 92 6.36 6.98 2.87
C ARG A 92 5.00 7.11 2.19
N ALA A 93 4.02 6.41 2.74
CA ALA A 93 2.62 6.60 2.41
C ALA A 93 1.89 7.13 3.64
N LYS A 94 1.03 8.13 3.46
CA LYS A 94 0.40 8.84 4.57
C LYS A 94 -1.05 9.19 4.28
N PHE A 95 -1.84 9.27 5.35
CA PHE A 95 -3.15 9.90 5.31
C PHE A 95 -3.01 11.41 5.15
N SER A 96 -3.96 11.99 4.43
CA SER A 96 -4.05 13.43 4.27
C SER A 96 -4.28 14.12 5.62
N PRO A 97 -3.79 15.35 5.80
CA PRO A 97 -3.95 16.07 7.06
C PRO A 97 -5.43 16.25 7.45
N GLU A 98 -5.68 16.44 8.74
CA GLU A 98 -7.03 16.58 9.30
C GLU A 98 -7.86 17.69 8.66
N ARG A 99 -7.22 18.80 8.26
CA ARG A 99 -7.86 19.90 7.51
C ARG A 99 -8.57 19.45 6.22
N THR A 100 -8.15 18.33 5.63
CA THR A 100 -8.75 17.74 4.42
C THR A 100 -9.80 16.65 4.73
N GLY A 101 -10.05 16.40 6.02
CA GLY A 101 -10.89 15.33 6.54
C GLY A 101 -10.25 13.94 6.49
N ARG A 102 -8.92 13.84 6.33
CA ARG A 102 -8.18 12.56 6.20
C ARG A 102 -8.69 11.64 5.08
N ARG A 103 -9.35 12.22 4.09
CA ARG A 103 -10.04 11.51 3.01
C ARG A 103 -9.12 10.97 1.92
N TYR A 104 -7.82 11.29 1.94
CA TYR A 104 -6.88 10.88 0.89
C TYR A 104 -5.69 10.13 1.46
N VAL A 105 -5.12 9.25 0.64
CA VAL A 105 -3.77 8.71 0.84
C VAL A 105 -2.85 9.34 -0.19
N TYR A 106 -1.68 9.78 0.24
CA TYR A 106 -0.61 10.22 -0.66
C TYR A 106 0.64 9.36 -0.48
N THR A 107 1.34 9.11 -1.58
CA THR A 107 2.63 8.41 -1.59
C THR A 107 3.51 8.95 -2.71
N GLY A 108 4.82 8.93 -2.48
CA GLY A 108 5.80 9.14 -3.56
C GLY A 108 6.05 7.86 -4.36
N SER A 109 6.93 7.97 -5.35
CA SER A 109 7.51 6.86 -6.11
C SER A 109 8.96 7.17 -6.41
N SER A 110 9.80 6.14 -6.48
CA SER A 110 11.23 6.25 -6.81
C SER A 110 11.45 6.89 -8.19
N ARG A 111 10.43 6.85 -9.04
CA ARG A 111 10.42 7.48 -10.38
C ARG A 111 10.10 8.98 -10.36
N GLY A 112 10.03 9.61 -9.20
CA GLY A 112 9.74 11.04 -9.05
C GLY A 112 8.25 11.43 -9.09
N ASN A 113 7.35 10.44 -9.19
CA ASN A 113 5.90 10.66 -9.28
C ASN A 113 5.26 10.72 -7.89
N VAL A 114 4.24 11.58 -7.72
CA VAL A 114 3.37 11.60 -6.54
C VAL A 114 2.03 10.99 -6.90
N TYR A 115 1.55 10.10 -6.05
CA TYR A 115 0.26 9.44 -6.21
C TYR A 115 -0.68 9.88 -5.11
N SER A 116 -1.95 10.06 -5.46
CA SER A 116 -3.01 10.29 -4.48
C SER A 116 -4.24 9.44 -4.76
N LYS A 117 -4.96 9.08 -3.70
CA LYS A 117 -6.21 8.31 -3.82
C LYS A 117 -7.22 8.79 -2.79
N LEU A 118 -8.43 9.07 -3.26
CA LEU A 118 -9.58 9.34 -2.41
C LEU A 118 -10.10 8.03 -1.77
N LEU A 119 -10.25 8.04 -0.45
CA LEU A 119 -10.71 6.92 0.37
C LEU A 119 -12.24 6.85 0.50
N SER A 120 -12.98 7.93 0.20
CA SER A 120 -14.45 7.93 0.29
C SER A 120 -15.09 6.89 -0.64
N THR A 121 -14.49 6.62 -1.80
CA THR A 121 -14.92 5.59 -2.74
C THR A 121 -14.68 4.16 -2.22
N VAL A 122 -13.77 4.01 -1.24
CA VAL A 122 -13.35 2.70 -0.70
C VAL A 122 -14.27 2.23 0.42
N TYR A 123 -14.77 3.13 1.27
CA TYR A 123 -15.78 2.77 2.29
C TYR A 123 -17.07 2.18 1.69
N VAL A 124 -17.34 2.45 0.40
CA VAL A 124 -18.58 2.06 -0.30
C VAL A 124 -18.40 0.81 -1.17
N SER A 125 -17.18 0.38 -1.51
CA SER A 125 -16.98 -0.71 -2.47
C SER A 125 -16.12 -1.87 -1.92
N LYS A 126 -16.76 -3.01 -1.61
CA LYS A 126 -16.10 -4.32 -1.61
C LYS A 126 -15.83 -4.75 -3.06
N SER A 127 -14.93 -4.06 -3.75
CA SER A 127 -14.49 -4.46 -5.09
C SER A 127 -13.48 -5.62 -5.01
N LYS A 128 -13.68 -6.67 -5.81
CA LYS A 128 -12.74 -7.81 -5.96
C LYS A 128 -11.44 -7.42 -6.69
N SER A 129 -11.36 -6.24 -7.32
CA SER A 129 -10.16 -5.75 -8.00
C SER A 129 -9.41 -4.72 -7.15
N SER A 130 -8.10 -4.92 -6.98
CA SER A 130 -7.23 -4.01 -6.21
C SER A 130 -7.17 -2.64 -6.91
N PRO A 131 -7.68 -1.55 -6.30
CA PRO A 131 -7.70 -0.25 -6.95
C PRO A 131 -6.28 0.27 -7.19
N ARG A 132 -5.98 0.66 -8.43
CA ARG A 132 -4.71 1.34 -8.73
C ARG A 132 -4.73 2.77 -8.18
N LEU A 133 -3.57 3.20 -7.68
CA LEU A 133 -3.30 4.60 -7.34
C LEU A 133 -3.30 5.42 -8.63
N PHE A 134 -3.92 6.60 -8.58
CA PHE A 134 -3.81 7.55 -9.67
C PHE A 134 -2.54 8.38 -9.46
N CYS A 135 -1.72 8.46 -10.50
CA CYS A 135 -0.58 9.37 -10.53
C CYS A 135 -1.14 10.80 -10.61
N VAL A 136 -0.79 11.65 -9.66
CA VAL A 136 -1.02 13.08 -9.80
C VAL A 136 0.14 13.61 -10.64
N THR A 137 0.03 13.50 -11.96
CA THR A 137 0.88 14.31 -12.82
C THR A 137 0.51 15.76 -12.53
N GLY A 138 1.43 16.52 -11.94
CA GLY A 138 1.24 17.95 -11.78
C GLY A 138 0.77 18.53 -13.11
N VAL A 139 -0.29 19.31 -13.08
CA VAL A 139 -0.66 20.17 -14.21
C VAL A 139 0.60 20.96 -14.51
N GLY A 140 1.29 20.61 -15.60
CA GLY A 140 2.36 21.42 -16.12
C GLY A 140 1.76 22.77 -16.41
N THR A 141 2.08 23.78 -15.62
CA THR A 141 1.99 25.16 -16.05
C THR A 141 2.94 25.27 -17.23
N ARG A 142 2.42 25.10 -18.45
CA ARG A 142 3.06 25.69 -19.63
C ARG A 142 3.09 27.19 -19.36
N LYS A 143 4.29 27.72 -19.10
CA LYS A 143 4.59 29.10 -19.44
C LYS A 143 4.88 29.15 -20.92
#